data_AF-A0ABD6D6G2-F1
#
_entry.id   AF-A0ABD6D6G2-F1
#
_cell.length_a   1.000
_cell.length_b   1.000
_cell.length_c   1.000
_cell.angle_alpha   90.00
_cell.angle_beta   90.00
_cell.angle_gamma   90.00
#
_symmetry.space_group_name_H-M   'P 1'
#
loop_
_entity.id
_entity.type
_entity.pdbx_description
1 polymer ?
#
loop_
_entity_poly.entity_id
_entity_poly.type
_entity_poly.pdbx_seq_one_letter_code
_entity_poly.pdbx_strand_id
1 'polypeptide(L)'
;MERTDQIAVSGGSITATSETNPPSNPIELDEHKTTDAFPMSDEDVAFLQSLDADPKPITLEFTHSGNVRLSAAQHVGVVTTPSGLQIQVTPKETITNLLWALQFAFDIDAQTIDASTTLAPARTFIDALGALYASALEKVLHQGLHRDYVRRQETAQRVRGRINLTKQLQRSSPVPTDFEIEYDAHTADTVLNQGILTATRRLVALVEDTDIADRLDYQRNRLRQHVSETLVTATELDQVDLTRLNQHYETALSLARIVLSEEFFEDISPGHRQSFALFLNMNSVFEAMVERAFREASHRVDEGWHVEGQASIPNLIEGPHSVSMTPDVVISDSTGMYRLVGDAKWKTGSTSSGDVYQLTSYILALDVPGVIVYPEQTSWTDSRSVVDDSYSLRSVTLPTATSAATYADYRENLVDAAENALRTCCNL
;
A
#
# COMPACT_ATOMS: atom_id res chain seq x y z
N MET A 1 10.69 -57.11 -40.99
CA MET A 1 9.37 -57.36 -40.38
C MET A 1 9.39 -56.60 -39.06
N GLU A 2 8.33 -55.83 -38.78
CA GLU A 2 8.11 -54.92 -37.63
C GLU A 2 8.84 -53.57 -37.73
N ARG A 3 8.18 -52.53 -38.25
CA ARG A 3 7.20 -51.60 -37.65
C ARG A 3 7.81 -50.67 -36.59
N THR A 4 8.20 -49.49 -37.06
CA THR A 4 8.38 -48.27 -36.28
C THR A 4 7.04 -47.54 -36.26
N ASP A 5 6.37 -47.50 -35.12
CA ASP A 5 5.14 -46.71 -34.95
C ASP A 5 5.49 -45.23 -34.81
N GLN A 6 5.02 -44.45 -35.79
CA GLN A 6 4.95 -42.99 -35.75
C GLN A 6 3.88 -42.59 -34.73
N ILE A 7 4.27 -41.92 -33.65
CA ILE A 7 3.33 -41.16 -32.82
C ILE A 7 3.16 -39.80 -33.48
N ALA A 8 1.99 -39.60 -34.08
CA ALA A 8 1.55 -38.33 -34.64
C ALA A 8 1.42 -37.30 -33.51
N VAL A 9 2.22 -36.24 -33.57
CA VAL A 9 2.00 -35.01 -32.81
C VAL A 9 0.82 -34.31 -33.48
N SER A 10 -0.39 -34.53 -32.96
CA SER A 10 -1.54 -33.71 -33.31
C SER A 10 -1.38 -32.36 -32.64
N GLY A 11 -0.92 -31.38 -33.40
CA GLY A 11 -1.03 -29.97 -33.06
C GLY A 11 -2.52 -29.59 -32.97
N GLY A 12 -3.05 -29.62 -31.75
CA GLY A 12 -4.27 -28.90 -31.41
C GLY A 12 -3.89 -27.45 -31.17
N SER A 13 -4.05 -26.61 -32.19
CA SER A 13 -4.04 -25.16 -32.01
C SER A 13 -5.25 -24.82 -31.12
N ILE A 14 -5.01 -24.54 -29.85
CA ILE A 14 -6.01 -23.95 -28.98
C ILE A 14 -6.29 -22.57 -29.60
N THR A 15 -7.43 -22.42 -30.24
CA THR A 15 -7.89 -21.14 -30.77
C THR A 15 -8.04 -20.19 -29.60
N ALA A 16 -7.12 -19.23 -29.48
CA ALA A 16 -7.24 -18.08 -28.60
C ALA A 16 -8.62 -17.44 -28.81
N THR A 17 -9.36 -17.29 -27.73
CA THR A 17 -10.59 -16.50 -27.71
C THR A 17 -10.21 -15.06 -28.03
N SER A 18 -10.57 -14.56 -29.21
CA SER A 18 -10.17 -13.21 -29.65
C SER A 18 -10.82 -12.09 -28.85
N GLU A 19 -11.81 -12.41 -28.02
CA GLU A 19 -12.58 -11.46 -27.22
C GLU A 19 -12.72 -11.95 -25.78
N THR A 20 -12.56 -11.02 -24.84
CA THR A 20 -12.87 -11.23 -23.42
C THR A 20 -14.37 -11.10 -23.20
N ASN A 21 -15.00 -12.14 -22.64
CA ASN A 21 -16.44 -12.17 -22.37
C ASN A 21 -16.69 -12.48 -20.89
N PRO A 22 -16.63 -11.47 -20.02
CA PRO A 22 -16.74 -11.63 -18.58
C PRO A 22 -18.19 -11.89 -18.15
N PRO A 23 -18.42 -12.50 -16.98
CA PRO A 23 -19.78 -12.69 -16.44
C PRO A 23 -20.48 -11.37 -16.08
N SER A 24 -19.71 -10.34 -15.75
CA SER A 24 -20.17 -8.97 -15.48
C SER A 24 -19.05 -7.97 -15.80
N ASN A 25 -19.37 -6.68 -15.90
CA ASN A 25 -18.37 -5.62 -15.97
C ASN A 25 -18.90 -4.40 -15.19
N PRO A 26 -18.34 -4.05 -14.02
CA PRO A 26 -17.16 -4.68 -13.39
C PRO A 26 -17.42 -6.12 -12.90
N ILE A 27 -16.36 -6.91 -12.75
CA ILE A 27 -16.34 -8.13 -11.93
C ILE A 27 -16.04 -7.70 -10.49
N GLU A 28 -17.01 -7.87 -9.60
CA GLU A 28 -16.83 -7.69 -8.16
C GLU A 28 -16.39 -9.01 -7.53
N LEU A 29 -15.28 -8.99 -6.79
CA LEU A 29 -14.68 -10.17 -6.18
C LEU A 29 -14.20 -9.84 -4.76
N ASP A 30 -14.64 -10.57 -3.74
CA ASP A 30 -14.02 -10.39 -2.42
C ASP A 30 -12.61 -11.02 -2.39
N GLU A 31 -11.75 -10.54 -1.51
CA GLU A 31 -10.46 -11.18 -1.22
C GLU A 31 -10.59 -12.71 -1.04
N HIS A 32 -9.65 -13.48 -1.59
CA HIS A 32 -9.62 -14.95 -1.59
C HIS A 32 -10.82 -15.64 -2.25
N LYS A 33 -11.63 -14.93 -3.04
CA LYS A 33 -12.67 -15.54 -3.88
C LYS A 33 -12.15 -15.82 -5.28
N THR A 34 -12.84 -16.75 -5.95
CA THR A 34 -12.55 -17.17 -7.31
C THR A 34 -13.79 -17.01 -8.17
N THR A 35 -13.64 -16.52 -9.38
CA THR A 35 -14.73 -16.41 -10.36
C THR A 35 -15.08 -17.77 -10.96
N ASP A 36 -16.27 -17.85 -11.58
CA ASP A 36 -16.50 -18.88 -12.59
C ASP A 36 -15.56 -18.70 -13.78
N ALA A 37 -15.38 -19.77 -14.58
CA ALA A 37 -14.47 -19.74 -15.72
C ALA A 37 -15.11 -19.04 -16.93
N PHE A 38 -14.42 -18.07 -17.52
CA PHE A 38 -14.92 -17.32 -18.68
C PHE A 38 -13.85 -17.09 -19.77
N PRO A 39 -14.24 -16.81 -21.03
CA PRO A 39 -13.31 -16.49 -22.10
C PRO A 39 -12.56 -15.17 -21.84
N MET A 40 -11.24 -15.17 -22.01
CA MET A 40 -10.39 -13.98 -21.89
C MET A 40 -9.42 -13.92 -23.07
N SER A 41 -9.13 -12.72 -23.57
CA SER A 41 -8.16 -12.51 -24.65
C SER A 41 -6.73 -12.73 -24.17
N ASP A 42 -5.84 -13.12 -25.08
CA ASP A 42 -4.40 -13.28 -24.78
C ASP A 42 -3.77 -11.97 -24.28
N GLU A 43 -4.27 -10.82 -24.75
CA GLU A 43 -3.83 -9.49 -24.33
C GLU A 43 -4.16 -9.21 -22.86
N ASP A 44 -5.39 -9.49 -22.44
CA ASP A 44 -5.82 -9.33 -21.04
C ASP A 44 -5.09 -10.31 -20.12
N VAL A 45 -4.89 -11.56 -20.57
CA VAL A 45 -4.11 -12.57 -19.84
C VAL A 45 -2.67 -12.10 -19.63
N ALA A 46 -2.01 -11.65 -20.69
CA ALA A 46 -0.62 -11.17 -20.63
C ALA A 46 -0.50 -9.97 -19.69
N PHE A 47 -1.46 -9.04 -19.73
CA PHE A 47 -1.52 -7.88 -18.85
C PHE A 47 -1.70 -8.28 -17.37
N LEU A 48 -2.64 -9.18 -17.04
CA LEU A 48 -2.81 -9.63 -15.66
C LEU A 48 -1.60 -10.44 -15.16
N GLN A 49 -0.92 -11.16 -16.05
CA GLN A 49 0.32 -11.87 -15.72
C GLN A 49 1.53 -10.93 -15.54
N SER A 50 1.54 -9.76 -16.19
CA SER A 50 2.63 -8.78 -16.06
C SER A 50 2.57 -7.98 -14.77
N LEU A 51 1.46 -8.04 -14.01
CA LEU A 51 1.40 -7.44 -12.68
C LEU A 51 2.48 -8.06 -11.78
N ASP A 52 3.47 -7.26 -11.41
CA ASP A 52 4.58 -7.65 -10.53
C ASP A 52 4.26 -7.22 -9.09
N ALA A 53 3.64 -8.13 -8.34
CA ALA A 53 3.49 -8.01 -6.90
C ALA A 53 3.66 -9.40 -6.28
N ASP A 54 4.21 -9.47 -5.07
CA ASP A 54 4.37 -10.72 -4.33
C ASP A 54 3.66 -10.63 -2.96
N PRO A 55 2.58 -11.41 -2.75
CA PRO A 55 1.90 -12.28 -3.71
C PRO A 55 1.11 -11.49 -4.76
N LYS A 56 0.86 -12.09 -5.94
CA LYS A 56 0.09 -11.41 -7.00
C LYS A 56 -1.33 -11.06 -6.53
N PRO A 57 -1.86 -9.86 -6.87
CA PRO A 57 -3.21 -9.47 -6.48
C PRO A 57 -4.30 -10.39 -7.06
N ILE A 58 -4.10 -10.79 -8.32
CA ILE A 58 -4.98 -11.70 -9.05
C ILE A 58 -4.14 -12.82 -9.66
N THR A 59 -4.54 -14.07 -9.44
CA THR A 59 -3.97 -15.25 -10.10
C THR A 59 -4.92 -15.83 -11.13
N LEU A 60 -4.37 -16.37 -12.21
CA LEU A 60 -5.12 -16.97 -13.31
C LEU A 60 -5.01 -18.50 -13.27
N GLU A 61 -6.14 -19.19 -13.33
CA GLU A 61 -6.19 -20.64 -13.58
C GLU A 61 -6.88 -20.92 -14.92
N PHE A 62 -6.23 -21.72 -15.77
CA PHE A 62 -6.78 -22.13 -17.06
C PHE A 62 -7.53 -23.45 -16.93
N THR A 63 -8.78 -23.49 -17.40
CA THR A 63 -9.53 -24.73 -17.52
C THR A 63 -9.10 -25.53 -18.75
N HIS A 64 -9.46 -26.81 -18.80
CA HIS A 64 -9.24 -27.66 -19.98
C HIS A 64 -9.89 -27.12 -21.27
N SER A 65 -10.90 -26.24 -21.16
CA SER A 65 -11.57 -25.62 -22.31
C SER A 65 -10.89 -24.33 -22.79
N GLY A 66 -9.81 -23.89 -22.14
CA GLY A 66 -9.12 -22.64 -22.43
C GLY A 66 -9.74 -21.40 -21.78
N ASN A 67 -10.77 -21.56 -20.94
CA ASN A 67 -11.35 -20.45 -20.18
C ASN A 67 -10.50 -20.14 -18.94
N VAL A 68 -10.58 -18.91 -18.46
CA VAL A 68 -9.81 -18.41 -17.32
C VAL A 68 -10.70 -18.28 -16.09
N ARG A 69 -10.21 -18.73 -14.93
CA ARG A 69 -10.72 -18.34 -13.62
C ARG A 69 -9.76 -17.35 -12.98
N LEU A 70 -10.33 -16.29 -12.39
CA LEU A 70 -9.60 -15.30 -11.63
C LEU A 70 -9.75 -15.61 -10.15
N SER A 71 -8.65 -15.58 -9.41
CA SER A 71 -8.67 -15.66 -7.94
C SER A 71 -8.01 -14.42 -7.35
N ALA A 72 -8.72 -13.74 -6.45
CA ALA A 72 -8.15 -12.65 -5.67
C ALA A 72 -7.29 -13.21 -4.53
N ALA A 73 -6.18 -12.54 -4.24
CA ALA A 73 -5.38 -12.80 -3.04
C ALA A 73 -5.85 -11.91 -1.86
N GLN A 74 -4.89 -11.35 -1.12
CA GLN A 74 -5.08 -10.45 0.04
C GLN A 74 -5.06 -8.95 -0.35
N HIS A 75 -5.21 -8.66 -1.63
CA HIS A 75 -5.10 -7.31 -2.17
C HIS A 75 -6.48 -6.76 -2.51
N VAL A 76 -6.78 -5.54 -2.07
CA VAL A 76 -8.02 -4.82 -2.38
C VAL A 76 -7.72 -3.74 -3.39
N GLY A 77 -8.57 -3.58 -4.41
CA GLY A 77 -8.20 -2.69 -5.51
C GLY A 77 -9.07 -2.80 -6.74
N VAL A 78 -8.59 -2.22 -7.82
CA VAL A 78 -9.21 -2.29 -9.13
C VAL A 78 -8.16 -2.53 -10.20
N VAL A 79 -8.55 -3.25 -11.23
CA VAL A 79 -7.77 -3.37 -12.47
C VAL A 79 -8.71 -3.22 -13.66
N THR A 80 -8.29 -2.41 -14.63
CA THR A 80 -8.90 -2.34 -15.96
C THR A 80 -7.91 -2.95 -16.95
N THR A 81 -8.33 -3.97 -17.68
CA THR A 81 -7.50 -4.62 -18.69
C THR A 81 -7.56 -3.88 -20.04
N PRO A 82 -6.69 -4.18 -21.01
CA PRO A 82 -6.71 -3.56 -22.35
C PRO A 82 -8.05 -3.68 -23.09
N SER A 83 -8.79 -4.78 -22.92
CA SER A 83 -10.14 -4.92 -23.48
C SER A 83 -11.19 -4.01 -22.82
N GLY A 84 -10.88 -3.42 -21.67
CA GLY A 84 -11.79 -2.63 -20.83
C GLY A 84 -12.58 -3.45 -19.81
N LEU A 85 -12.17 -4.70 -19.53
CA LEU A 85 -12.68 -5.46 -18.40
C LEU A 85 -12.20 -4.82 -17.11
N GLN A 86 -13.13 -4.42 -16.25
CA GLN A 86 -12.86 -3.96 -14.90
C GLN A 86 -13.04 -5.11 -13.91
N ILE A 87 -12.06 -5.29 -13.03
CA ILE A 87 -12.14 -6.22 -11.90
C ILE A 87 -11.90 -5.41 -10.64
N GLN A 88 -12.84 -5.46 -9.72
CA GLN A 88 -12.76 -4.80 -8.43
C GLN A 88 -12.66 -5.86 -7.34
N VAL A 89 -11.58 -5.79 -6.56
CA VAL A 89 -11.39 -6.64 -5.38
C VAL A 89 -11.77 -5.87 -4.13
N THR A 90 -12.75 -6.37 -3.37
CA THR A 90 -13.26 -5.75 -2.14
C THR A 90 -12.73 -6.44 -0.89
N PRO A 91 -12.57 -5.70 0.23
CA PRO A 91 -12.13 -6.31 1.48
C PRO A 91 -13.14 -7.31 1.99
N LYS A 92 -12.69 -8.26 2.82
CA LYS A 92 -13.57 -9.15 3.58
C LYS A 92 -14.56 -8.32 4.42
N GLU A 93 -15.70 -8.94 4.76
CA GLU A 93 -16.71 -8.37 5.68
C GLU A 93 -16.15 -7.98 7.07
N THR A 94 -14.89 -8.29 7.36
CA THR A 94 -14.16 -7.93 8.57
C THR A 94 -13.71 -6.46 8.63
N ILE A 95 -13.96 -5.65 7.61
CA ILE A 95 -13.85 -4.18 7.65
C ILE A 95 -15.15 -3.58 7.12
N THR A 96 -15.82 -2.78 7.94
CA THR A 96 -17.07 -2.10 7.54
C THR A 96 -16.80 -0.74 6.90
N ASN A 97 -15.68 -0.10 7.26
CA ASN A 97 -15.33 1.21 6.73
C ASN A 97 -13.83 1.27 6.38
N LEU A 98 -13.53 0.97 5.12
CA LEU A 98 -12.15 0.96 4.61
C LEU A 98 -11.50 2.34 4.71
N LEU A 99 -12.26 3.42 4.54
CA LEU A 99 -11.76 4.78 4.73
C LEU A 99 -11.21 4.97 6.15
N TRP A 100 -11.96 4.58 7.16
CA TRP A 100 -11.52 4.68 8.56
C TRP A 100 -10.37 3.74 8.88
N ALA A 101 -10.35 2.54 8.30
CA ALA A 101 -9.22 1.62 8.43
C ALA A 101 -7.93 2.25 7.88
N LEU A 102 -7.95 2.79 6.66
CA LEU A 102 -6.80 3.49 6.06
C LEU A 102 -6.42 4.74 6.85
N GLN A 103 -7.43 5.50 7.28
CA GLN A 103 -7.23 6.71 8.06
C GLN A 103 -6.52 6.41 9.39
N PHE A 104 -6.90 5.31 10.04
CA PHE A 104 -6.23 4.83 11.24
C PHE A 104 -4.84 4.24 10.92
N ALA A 105 -4.71 3.35 9.95
CA ALA A 105 -3.42 2.73 9.60
C ALA A 105 -2.30 3.76 9.32
N PHE A 106 -2.61 4.84 8.60
CA PHE A 106 -1.62 5.78 8.07
C PHE A 106 -1.58 7.15 8.77
N ASP A 107 -2.11 7.24 9.99
CA ASP A 107 -2.15 8.48 10.77
C ASP A 107 -2.70 9.71 10.04
N ILE A 108 -3.86 9.51 9.42
CA ILE A 108 -4.55 10.55 8.67
C ILE A 108 -5.51 11.28 9.61
N ASP A 109 -5.22 12.54 9.89
CA ASP A 109 -6.03 13.37 10.80
C ASP A 109 -7.50 13.48 10.36
N ALA A 110 -8.43 13.32 11.32
CA ALA A 110 -9.87 13.39 11.11
C ALA A 110 -10.36 14.75 10.65
N GLN A 111 -9.68 15.84 11.03
CA GLN A 111 -10.03 17.20 10.57
C GLN A 111 -9.77 17.39 9.07
N THR A 112 -9.01 16.47 8.44
CA THR A 112 -8.81 16.47 6.99
C THR A 112 -10.14 16.19 6.27
N ILE A 113 -11.06 15.45 6.89
CA ILE A 113 -12.35 15.07 6.33
C ILE A 113 -13.44 15.90 7.04
N ASP A 114 -13.53 17.18 6.69
CA ASP A 114 -14.56 18.04 7.27
C ASP A 114 -15.96 17.57 6.86
N ALA A 115 -16.87 17.63 7.82
CA ALA A 115 -18.19 17.00 7.81
C ALA A 115 -19.10 17.55 6.69
N SER A 116 -19.12 16.88 5.53
CA SER A 116 -20.18 17.07 4.52
C SER A 116 -20.38 15.86 3.62
N THR A 117 -19.40 14.98 3.49
CA THR A 117 -19.62 13.75 2.74
C THR A 117 -20.32 12.78 3.67
N THR A 118 -21.64 12.79 3.64
CA THR A 118 -22.45 11.61 3.96
C THR A 118 -21.94 10.52 3.01
N LEU A 119 -20.85 9.85 3.40
CA LEU A 119 -20.16 8.89 2.58
C LEU A 119 -21.09 7.70 2.50
N ALA A 120 -21.79 7.60 1.37
CA ALA A 120 -22.63 6.46 1.09
C ALA A 120 -21.79 5.19 1.29
N PRO A 121 -22.35 4.12 1.88
CA PRO A 121 -21.68 2.82 2.01
C PRO A 121 -21.18 2.21 0.69
N ALA A 122 -21.51 2.82 -0.45
CA ALA A 122 -21.29 2.35 -1.80
C ALA A 122 -20.10 3.02 -2.53
N ARG A 123 -19.18 3.69 -1.83
CA ARG A 123 -17.96 4.23 -2.47
C ARG A 123 -16.93 3.11 -2.68
N THR A 124 -16.29 3.09 -3.85
CA THR A 124 -15.21 2.14 -4.13
C THR A 124 -13.99 2.43 -3.26
N PHE A 125 -13.08 1.47 -3.13
CA PHE A 125 -11.79 1.67 -2.43
C PHE A 125 -11.03 2.89 -2.98
N ILE A 126 -11.08 3.07 -4.29
CA ILE A 126 -10.36 4.15 -4.99
C ILE A 126 -10.95 5.51 -4.67
N ASP A 127 -12.27 5.62 -4.59
CA ASP A 127 -12.92 6.87 -4.17
C ASP A 127 -12.57 7.22 -2.72
N ALA A 128 -12.52 6.22 -1.83
CA ALA A 128 -12.10 6.43 -0.44
C ALA A 128 -10.64 6.94 -0.36
N LEU A 129 -9.73 6.29 -1.09
CA LEU A 129 -8.32 6.71 -1.16
C LEU A 129 -8.18 8.11 -1.78
N GLY A 130 -8.92 8.40 -2.85
CA GLY A 130 -8.97 9.69 -3.51
C GLY A 130 -9.48 10.80 -2.59
N ALA A 131 -10.51 10.54 -1.78
CA ALA A 131 -11.03 11.49 -0.81
C ALA A 131 -10.00 11.84 0.28
N LEU A 132 -9.32 10.84 0.84
CA LEU A 132 -8.24 11.03 1.82
C LEU A 132 -7.11 11.85 1.22
N TYR A 133 -6.68 11.46 0.02
CA TYR A 133 -5.57 12.11 -0.67
C TYR A 133 -5.88 13.55 -1.02
N ALA A 134 -7.05 13.84 -1.60
CA ALA A 134 -7.47 15.20 -1.92
C ALA A 134 -7.46 16.09 -0.67
N SER A 135 -7.85 15.53 0.47
CA SER A 135 -7.91 16.26 1.72
C SER A 135 -6.51 16.51 2.30
N ALA A 136 -5.62 15.51 2.25
CA ALA A 136 -4.21 15.68 2.65
C ALA A 136 -3.48 16.67 1.75
N LEU A 137 -3.71 16.62 0.44
CA LEU A 137 -3.15 17.54 -0.54
C LEU A 137 -3.64 18.97 -0.32
N GLU A 138 -4.89 19.15 0.11
CA GLU A 138 -5.40 20.48 0.43
C GLU A 138 -4.61 21.13 1.58
N LYS A 139 -4.25 20.36 2.62
CA LYS A 139 -3.40 20.84 3.71
C LYS A 139 -2.01 21.26 3.20
N VAL A 140 -1.41 20.47 2.32
CA VAL A 140 -0.13 20.80 1.67
C VAL A 140 -0.22 22.11 0.89
N LEU A 141 -1.26 22.26 0.06
CA LEU A 141 -1.47 23.45 -0.76
C LEU A 141 -1.77 24.70 0.06
N HIS A 142 -2.44 24.56 1.21
CA HIS A 142 -2.71 25.67 2.14
C HIS A 142 -1.45 26.14 2.88
N GLN A 143 -0.62 25.21 3.37
CA GLN A 143 0.61 25.55 4.07
C GLN A 143 1.73 25.99 3.12
N GLY A 144 1.62 25.64 1.85
CA GLY A 144 2.53 26.03 0.79
C GLY A 144 3.50 24.91 0.41
N LEU A 145 3.90 24.93 -0.87
CA LEU A 145 4.79 23.91 -1.40
C LEU A 145 6.20 24.06 -0.81
N HIS A 146 6.73 22.97 -0.29
CA HIS A 146 8.11 22.92 0.18
C HIS A 146 9.05 23.23 -0.98
N ARG A 147 10.03 24.10 -0.72
CA ARG A 147 11.06 24.48 -1.68
C ARG A 147 12.40 24.01 -1.18
N ASP A 148 13.21 23.49 -2.10
CA ASP A 148 14.56 23.06 -1.81
C ASP A 148 15.52 23.46 -2.94
N TYR A 149 16.81 23.37 -2.66
CA TYR A 149 17.87 23.62 -3.61
C TYR A 149 18.08 22.39 -4.50
N VAL A 150 17.56 22.46 -5.72
CA VAL A 150 17.74 21.40 -6.73
C VAL A 150 18.86 21.78 -7.68
N ARG A 151 19.82 20.87 -7.89
CA ARG A 151 20.90 21.04 -8.87
C ARG A 151 20.31 21.07 -10.27
N ARG A 152 20.53 22.15 -11.02
CA ARG A 152 20.08 22.30 -12.41
C ARG A 152 21.27 22.47 -13.33
N GLN A 153 21.18 21.83 -14.50
CA GLN A 153 22.08 22.00 -15.62
C GLN A 153 21.29 22.53 -16.81
N GLU A 154 21.67 23.69 -17.34
CA GLU A 154 20.98 24.28 -18.50
C GLU A 154 21.96 25.02 -19.41
N THR A 155 21.54 25.23 -20.65
CA THR A 155 22.18 26.18 -21.55
C THR A 155 21.51 27.55 -21.36
N ALA A 156 22.28 28.57 -20.97
CA ALA A 156 21.76 29.92 -20.77
C ALA A 156 22.63 30.99 -21.45
N GLN A 157 22.00 32.11 -21.82
CA GLN A 157 22.72 33.25 -22.42
C GLN A 157 23.47 34.12 -21.40
N ARG A 158 23.33 33.80 -20.11
CA ARG A 158 23.98 34.50 -19.00
C ARG A 158 24.51 33.48 -18.01
N VAL A 159 25.68 33.75 -17.43
CA VAL A 159 26.27 32.88 -16.44
C VAL A 159 25.56 33.07 -15.10
N ARG A 160 24.96 31.99 -14.58
CA ARG A 160 24.45 31.88 -13.22
C ARG A 160 25.03 30.62 -12.60
N GLY A 161 25.65 30.73 -11.43
CA GLY A 161 26.35 29.60 -10.80
C GLY A 161 27.69 29.29 -11.48
N ARG A 162 27.97 28.00 -11.71
CA ARG A 162 29.25 27.54 -12.28
C ARG A 162 29.08 27.14 -13.75
N ILE A 163 30.10 27.37 -14.57
CA ILE A 163 30.12 26.87 -15.96
C ILE A 163 30.56 25.41 -15.95
N ASN A 164 29.80 24.52 -16.59
CA ASN A 164 30.20 23.14 -16.84
C ASN A 164 31.17 23.11 -18.04
N LEU A 165 32.46 23.29 -17.75
CA LEU A 165 33.51 23.37 -18.78
C LEU A 165 33.59 22.12 -19.66
N THR A 166 33.38 20.93 -19.08
CA THR A 166 33.40 19.67 -19.81
C THR A 166 32.32 19.66 -20.89
N LYS A 167 31.07 20.01 -20.53
CA LYS A 167 29.94 20.04 -21.45
C LYS A 167 30.06 21.19 -22.47
N GLN A 168 30.58 22.34 -22.04
CA GLN A 168 30.84 23.49 -22.92
C GLN A 168 31.84 23.16 -24.03
N LEU A 169 32.93 22.45 -23.70
CA LEU A 169 33.98 22.08 -24.65
C LEU A 169 33.58 20.93 -25.59
N GLN A 170 32.62 20.08 -25.18
CA GLN A 170 32.10 18.97 -25.99
C GLN A 170 31.08 19.40 -27.06
N ARG A 171 30.66 20.67 -27.10
CA ARG A 171 29.71 21.16 -28.09
C ARG A 171 30.31 21.20 -29.50
N SER A 172 29.71 20.46 -30.42
CA SER A 172 30.09 20.44 -31.84
C SER A 172 29.84 21.77 -32.58
N SER A 173 28.95 22.63 -32.07
CA SER A 173 28.63 23.95 -32.64
C SER A 173 28.44 24.99 -31.53
N PRO A 174 29.51 25.65 -31.06
CA PRO A 174 29.43 26.62 -29.97
C PRO A 174 28.86 27.94 -30.48
N VAL A 175 27.67 28.33 -29.97
CA VAL A 175 27.18 29.71 -30.07
C VAL A 175 27.88 30.52 -28.98
N PRO A 176 28.59 31.62 -29.30
CA PRO A 176 29.40 32.36 -28.32
C PRO A 176 28.63 32.94 -27.13
N THR A 177 27.30 33.05 -27.24
CA THR A 177 26.42 33.57 -26.20
C THR A 177 25.93 32.51 -25.22
N ASP A 178 26.08 31.22 -25.56
CA ASP A 178 25.45 30.14 -24.81
C ASP A 178 26.45 29.48 -23.86
N PHE A 179 26.11 29.50 -22.58
CA PHE A 179 26.90 28.89 -21.51
C PHE A 179 26.17 27.66 -20.96
N GLU A 180 26.84 26.51 -20.96
CA GLU A 180 26.44 25.34 -20.18
C GLU A 180 26.72 25.64 -18.71
N ILE A 181 25.67 25.92 -17.93
CA ILE A 181 25.77 26.32 -16.53
C ILE A 181 25.18 25.25 -15.61
N GLU A 182 25.67 25.27 -14.38
CA GLU A 182 25.25 24.39 -13.32
C GLU A 182 25.11 25.19 -12.03
N TYR A 183 23.89 25.23 -11.48
CA TYR A 183 23.55 26.03 -10.30
C TYR A 183 22.49 25.35 -9.44
N ASP A 184 22.37 25.79 -8.19
CA ASP A 184 21.38 25.30 -7.25
C ASP A 184 20.16 26.25 -7.28
N ALA A 185 19.03 25.73 -7.76
CA ALA A 185 17.79 26.47 -7.87
C ALA A 185 16.93 26.23 -6.63
N HIS A 186 16.62 27.27 -5.86
CA HIS A 186 15.64 27.18 -4.78
C HIS A 186 14.23 27.16 -5.39
N THR A 187 13.66 25.97 -5.56
CA THR A 187 12.43 25.72 -6.33
C THR A 187 11.48 24.79 -5.60
N ALA A 188 10.18 24.87 -5.94
CA ALA A 188 9.19 23.88 -5.52
C ALA A 188 9.19 22.62 -6.41
N ASP A 189 9.91 22.64 -7.54
CA ASP A 189 10.04 21.51 -8.44
C ASP A 189 11.06 20.49 -7.90
N THR A 190 10.69 19.83 -6.81
CA THR A 190 11.45 18.80 -6.05
C THR A 190 10.84 17.42 -6.29
N VAL A 191 11.62 16.35 -6.03
CA VAL A 191 11.14 14.95 -6.14
C VAL A 191 9.88 14.73 -5.30
N LEU A 192 9.84 15.28 -4.08
CA LEU A 192 8.65 15.26 -3.21
C LEU A 192 7.41 15.78 -3.96
N ASN A 193 7.47 17.01 -4.48
CA ASN A 193 6.33 17.63 -5.14
C ASN A 193 5.99 16.99 -6.49
N GLN A 194 6.98 16.51 -7.22
CA GLN A 194 6.78 15.76 -8.47
C GLN A 194 6.08 14.43 -8.22
N GLY A 195 6.42 13.75 -7.12
CA GLY A 195 5.74 12.54 -6.65
C GLY A 195 4.29 12.81 -6.27
N ILE A 196 4.03 13.86 -5.48
CA ILE A 196 2.66 14.31 -5.17
C ILE A 196 1.88 14.61 -6.46
N LEU A 197 2.46 15.34 -7.42
CA LEU A 197 1.80 15.60 -8.70
C LEU A 197 1.51 14.31 -9.49
N THR A 198 2.44 13.36 -9.50
CA THR A 198 2.28 12.05 -10.17
C THR A 198 1.14 11.25 -9.54
N ALA A 199 1.10 11.12 -8.22
CA ALA A 199 0.02 10.45 -7.50
C ALA A 199 -1.35 11.13 -7.73
N THR A 200 -1.38 12.47 -7.71
CA THR A 200 -2.59 13.24 -8.00
C THR A 200 -3.12 12.93 -9.41
N ARG A 201 -2.24 12.91 -10.41
CA ARG A 201 -2.61 12.59 -11.80
C ARG A 201 -3.20 11.19 -11.93
N ARG A 202 -2.63 10.19 -11.24
CA ARG A 202 -3.16 8.82 -11.22
C ARG A 202 -4.55 8.79 -10.60
N LEU A 203 -4.74 9.39 -9.43
CA LEU A 203 -6.03 9.38 -8.76
C LEU A 203 -7.13 10.09 -9.58
N VAL A 204 -6.83 11.17 -10.29
CA VAL A 204 -7.80 11.82 -11.20
C VAL A 204 -8.32 10.86 -12.27
N ALA A 205 -7.50 9.93 -12.74
CA ALA A 205 -7.90 8.96 -13.77
C ALA A 205 -8.67 7.76 -13.20
N LEU A 206 -8.54 7.49 -11.90
CA LEU A 206 -9.03 6.27 -11.26
C LEU A 206 -10.32 6.48 -10.45
N VAL A 207 -10.48 7.66 -9.85
CA VAL A 207 -11.64 7.99 -9.02
C VAL A 207 -12.89 8.06 -9.90
N GLU A 208 -13.95 7.36 -9.49
CA GLU A 208 -15.22 7.32 -10.21
C GLU A 208 -16.17 8.43 -9.73
N ASP A 209 -16.08 8.80 -8.46
CA ASP A 209 -16.87 9.90 -7.89
C ASP A 209 -16.43 11.25 -8.47
N THR A 210 -17.33 11.88 -9.22
CA THR A 210 -17.05 13.10 -9.99
C THR A 210 -16.62 14.27 -9.10
N ASP A 211 -17.19 14.40 -7.90
CA ASP A 211 -16.87 15.50 -6.98
C ASP A 211 -15.43 15.36 -6.45
N ILE A 212 -14.99 14.14 -6.13
CA ILE A 212 -13.60 13.88 -5.74
C ILE A 212 -12.66 14.09 -6.94
N ALA A 213 -13.01 13.56 -8.12
CA ALA A 213 -12.19 13.69 -9.32
C ALA A 213 -11.97 15.16 -9.72
N ASP A 214 -13.03 15.98 -9.72
CA ASP A 214 -12.96 17.41 -10.02
C ASP A 214 -12.11 18.17 -8.99
N ARG A 215 -12.24 17.82 -7.71
CA ARG A 215 -11.41 18.39 -6.63
C ARG A 215 -9.93 18.06 -6.85
N LEU A 216 -9.60 16.80 -7.15
CA LEU A 216 -8.24 16.38 -7.43
C LEU A 216 -7.69 17.05 -8.70
N ASP A 217 -8.50 17.19 -9.75
CA ASP A 217 -8.11 17.86 -10.99
C ASP A 217 -7.76 19.33 -10.75
N TYR A 218 -8.57 20.03 -9.95
CA TYR A 218 -8.30 21.40 -9.52
C TYR A 218 -6.97 21.50 -8.76
N GLN A 219 -6.73 20.61 -7.79
CA GLN A 219 -5.49 20.58 -7.02
C GLN A 219 -4.27 20.23 -7.89
N ARG A 220 -4.40 19.29 -8.83
CA ARG A 220 -3.39 18.96 -9.83
C ARG A 220 -3.02 20.19 -10.65
N ASN A 221 -4.01 20.95 -11.12
CA ASN A 221 -3.78 22.16 -11.92
C ASN A 221 -3.06 23.26 -11.11
N ARG A 222 -3.27 23.35 -9.79
CA ARG A 222 -2.50 24.23 -8.91
C ARG A 222 -1.04 23.77 -8.77
N LEU A 223 -0.79 22.47 -8.59
CA LEU A 223 0.56 21.90 -8.52
C LEU A 223 1.36 22.16 -9.81
N ARG A 224 0.75 21.95 -10.99
CA ARG A 224 1.39 22.13 -12.31
C ARG A 224 1.89 23.55 -12.59
N GLN A 225 1.42 24.55 -11.84
CA GLN A 225 1.94 25.92 -11.97
C GLN A 225 3.36 26.07 -11.40
N HIS A 226 3.80 25.13 -10.56
CA HIS A 226 5.07 25.22 -9.81
C HIS A 226 5.95 23.98 -9.93
N VAL A 227 5.39 22.86 -10.41
CA VAL A 227 6.03 21.55 -10.41
C VAL A 227 5.92 20.94 -11.80
N SER A 228 7.02 20.39 -12.28
CA SER A 228 7.10 19.73 -13.60
C SER A 228 6.44 18.36 -13.56
N GLU A 229 5.83 17.94 -14.67
CA GLU A 229 5.28 16.57 -14.84
C GLU A 229 6.40 15.58 -15.15
N THR A 230 7.27 15.34 -14.17
CA THR A 230 8.26 14.27 -14.21
C THR A 230 7.66 13.04 -13.52
N LEU A 231 7.68 11.89 -14.19
CA LEU A 231 7.24 10.63 -13.58
C LEU A 231 8.21 10.26 -12.47
N VAL A 232 7.69 10.17 -11.25
CA VAL A 232 8.43 9.73 -10.06
C VAL A 232 7.94 8.36 -9.66
N THR A 233 8.87 7.46 -9.41
CA THR A 233 8.63 6.09 -8.94
C THR A 233 8.42 6.07 -7.41
N ALA A 234 7.81 5.01 -6.89
CA ALA A 234 7.73 4.82 -5.43
C ALA A 234 9.11 4.79 -4.78
N THR A 235 10.08 4.09 -5.39
CA THR A 235 11.45 4.01 -4.89
C THR A 235 12.13 5.38 -4.76
N GLU A 236 11.86 6.30 -5.69
CA GLU A 236 12.36 7.67 -5.60
C GLU A 236 11.68 8.47 -4.47
N LEU A 237 10.39 8.22 -4.20
CA LEU A 237 9.68 8.82 -3.07
C LEU A 237 10.06 8.23 -1.72
N ASP A 238 10.47 6.97 -1.67
CA ASP A 238 10.95 6.32 -0.44
C ASP A 238 12.28 6.92 0.03
N GLN A 239 13.07 7.48 -0.88
CA GLN A 239 14.29 8.24 -0.56
C GLN A 239 14.00 9.67 -0.06
N VAL A 240 12.74 10.11 -0.07
CA VAL A 240 12.36 11.42 0.45
C VAL A 240 12.18 11.33 1.96
N ASP A 241 13.14 11.90 2.68
CA ASP A 241 13.06 12.10 4.12
C ASP A 241 12.30 13.38 4.46
N LEU A 242 11.31 13.25 5.35
CA LEU A 242 10.64 14.40 5.93
C LEU A 242 11.46 14.98 7.09
N THR A 243 11.53 16.29 7.09
CA THR A 243 12.14 17.13 8.11
C THR A 243 11.06 17.98 8.76
N ARG A 244 11.42 18.72 9.81
CA ARG A 244 10.52 19.70 10.43
C ARG A 244 9.99 20.77 9.46
N LEU A 245 10.64 20.99 8.30
CA LEU A 245 10.25 22.01 7.31
C LEU A 245 9.17 21.56 6.32
N ASN A 246 8.94 20.25 6.22
CA ASN A 246 7.97 19.64 5.31
C ASN A 246 7.14 18.55 5.98
N GLN A 247 7.13 18.50 7.32
CA GLN A 247 6.35 17.53 8.10
C GLN A 247 4.86 17.54 7.74
N HIS A 248 4.31 18.69 7.31
CA HIS A 248 2.93 18.79 6.86
C HIS A 248 2.61 17.99 5.57
N TYR A 249 3.62 17.44 4.90
CA TYR A 249 3.45 16.51 3.80
C TYR A 249 3.20 15.07 4.23
N GLU A 250 3.47 14.70 5.49
CA GLU A 250 3.49 13.32 5.97
C GLU A 250 2.32 12.49 5.46
N THR A 251 1.09 12.93 5.71
CA THR A 251 -0.12 12.27 5.24
C THR A 251 -0.19 12.16 3.70
N ALA A 252 0.09 13.25 2.98
CA ALA A 252 0.00 13.28 1.52
C ALA A 252 1.09 12.41 0.87
N LEU A 253 2.28 12.37 1.46
CA LEU A 253 3.40 11.55 1.03
C LEU A 253 3.12 10.07 1.27
N SER A 254 2.60 9.69 2.44
CA SER A 254 2.21 8.30 2.74
C SER A 254 1.15 7.79 1.76
N LEU A 255 0.12 8.60 1.49
CA LEU A 255 -0.90 8.25 0.50
C LEU A 255 -0.35 8.25 -0.93
N ALA A 256 0.54 9.19 -1.29
CA ALA A 256 1.20 9.18 -2.59
C ALA A 256 2.05 7.92 -2.77
N ARG A 257 2.76 7.48 -1.73
CA ARG A 257 3.48 6.21 -1.73
C ARG A 257 2.52 5.08 -2.03
N ILE A 258 1.39 4.95 -1.33
CA ILE A 258 0.40 3.89 -1.63
C ILE A 258 -0.04 3.91 -3.11
N VAL A 259 -0.37 5.09 -3.65
CA VAL A 259 -0.79 5.26 -5.06
C VAL A 259 0.33 4.93 -6.06
N LEU A 260 1.60 5.04 -5.64
CA LEU A 260 2.77 4.88 -6.49
C LEU A 260 3.53 3.57 -6.29
N SER A 261 3.36 2.91 -5.14
CA SER A 261 4.00 1.64 -4.71
C SER A 261 3.55 0.47 -5.57
N GLU A 262 2.42 0.65 -6.25
CA GLU A 262 1.73 -0.37 -6.99
C GLU A 262 1.89 -0.08 -8.48
N GLU A 263 2.27 -1.11 -9.22
CA GLU A 263 2.65 -1.00 -10.63
C GLU A 263 1.46 -0.58 -11.49
N PHE A 264 1.38 0.73 -11.70
CA PHE A 264 0.48 1.34 -12.63
C PHE A 264 1.07 1.26 -14.04
N PHE A 265 0.53 0.38 -14.86
CA PHE A 265 0.81 0.33 -16.28
C PHE A 265 -0.12 1.29 -17.00
N GLU A 266 0.35 2.49 -17.33
CA GLU A 266 -0.37 3.39 -18.26
C GLU A 266 0.24 3.21 -19.65
N ASP A 267 -0.50 2.60 -20.59
CA ASP A 267 -0.23 2.85 -22.01
C ASP A 267 -1.11 4.02 -22.46
N ILE A 268 -0.60 5.24 -22.33
CA ILE A 268 -1.28 6.44 -22.86
C ILE A 268 -1.05 6.50 -24.38
N SER A 269 -1.71 5.62 -25.10
CA SER A 269 -1.88 5.74 -26.55
C SER A 269 -3.26 6.36 -26.83
N PRO A 270 -3.35 7.56 -27.47
CA PRO A 270 -4.63 8.18 -27.78
C PRO A 270 -5.51 7.23 -28.62
N GLY A 271 -6.62 6.77 -28.05
CA GLY A 271 -7.61 5.92 -28.73
C GLY A 271 -7.70 4.46 -28.26
N HIS A 272 -6.84 4.00 -27.35
CA HIS A 272 -7.01 2.72 -26.66
C HIS A 272 -7.65 2.95 -25.27
N ARG A 273 -8.50 2.02 -24.81
CA ARG A 273 -9.00 2.04 -23.42
C ARG A 273 -7.77 1.94 -22.51
N GLN A 274 -7.67 2.86 -21.54
CA GLN A 274 -6.55 2.88 -20.60
C GLN A 274 -6.64 1.64 -19.72
N SER A 275 -5.69 0.71 -19.85
CA SER A 275 -5.49 -0.33 -18.86
C SER A 275 -4.79 0.26 -17.64
N PHE A 276 -5.09 -0.25 -16.45
CA PHE A 276 -4.45 0.16 -15.21
C PHE A 276 -4.70 -0.88 -14.10
N ALA A 277 -3.86 -0.89 -13.08
CA ALA A 277 -4.08 -1.62 -11.84
C ALA A 277 -3.70 -0.75 -10.64
N LEU A 278 -4.52 -0.78 -9.58
CA LEU A 278 -4.17 -0.24 -8.28
C LEU A 278 -4.73 -1.19 -7.22
N PHE A 279 -3.82 -1.83 -6.50
CA PHE A 279 -4.12 -2.76 -5.43
C PHE A 279 -3.50 -2.28 -4.13
N LEU A 280 -4.02 -2.73 -3.00
CA LEU A 280 -3.45 -2.44 -1.69
C LEU A 280 -3.39 -3.74 -0.91
N ASN A 281 -2.20 -4.06 -0.41
CA ASN A 281 -1.98 -5.23 0.42
C ASN A 281 -2.63 -5.03 1.80
N MET A 282 -3.72 -5.74 2.07
CA MET A 282 -4.46 -5.61 3.32
C MET A 282 -3.70 -6.20 4.52
N ASN A 283 -2.70 -7.06 4.32
CA ASN A 283 -1.81 -7.47 5.41
C ASN A 283 -1.05 -6.25 5.92
N SER A 284 -0.43 -5.48 5.03
CA SER A 284 0.35 -4.29 5.41
C SER A 284 -0.51 -3.19 6.03
N VAL A 285 -1.75 -3.00 5.53
CA VAL A 285 -2.71 -2.09 6.17
C VAL A 285 -3.01 -2.55 7.59
N PHE A 286 -3.29 -3.84 7.77
CA PHE A 286 -3.63 -4.38 9.08
C PHE A 286 -2.45 -4.38 10.05
N GLU A 287 -1.24 -4.68 9.60
CA GLU A 287 0.01 -4.54 10.37
C GLU A 287 0.16 -3.11 10.90
N ALA A 288 0.02 -2.10 10.03
CA ALA A 288 0.07 -0.69 10.42
C ALA A 288 -1.05 -0.31 11.40
N MET A 289 -2.27 -0.84 11.24
CA MET A 289 -3.35 -0.66 12.21
C MET A 289 -2.99 -1.25 13.57
N VAL A 290 -2.47 -2.48 13.61
CA VAL A 290 -2.09 -3.16 14.84
C VAL A 290 -0.97 -2.39 15.53
N GLU A 291 0.09 -2.05 14.81
CA GLU A 291 1.22 -1.26 15.34
C GLU A 291 0.72 0.05 15.96
N ARG A 292 -0.12 0.80 15.25
CA ARG A 292 -0.66 2.06 15.76
C ARG A 292 -1.54 1.85 16.99
N ALA A 293 -2.43 0.86 16.97
CA ALA A 293 -3.31 0.58 18.11
C ALA A 293 -2.50 0.25 19.36
N PHE A 294 -1.45 -0.57 19.23
CA PHE A 294 -0.54 -0.88 20.34
C PHE A 294 0.32 0.30 20.75
N ARG A 295 0.73 1.17 19.83
CA ARG A 295 1.45 2.42 20.14
C ARG A 295 0.60 3.34 21.00
N GLU A 296 -0.61 3.65 20.55
CA GLU A 296 -1.54 4.51 21.29
C GLU A 296 -1.95 3.90 22.63
N ALA A 297 -2.21 2.58 22.66
CA ALA A 297 -2.49 1.86 23.89
C ALA A 297 -1.32 1.85 24.88
N SER A 298 -0.08 1.69 24.39
CA SER A 298 1.12 1.70 25.24
C SER A 298 1.29 3.03 25.94
N HIS A 299 1.08 4.15 25.24
CA HIS A 299 1.12 5.48 25.86
C HIS A 299 0.03 5.69 26.94
N ARG A 300 -1.13 5.02 26.84
CA ARG A 300 -2.16 5.04 27.90
C ARG A 300 -1.78 4.22 29.12
N VAL A 301 -1.03 3.14 28.92
CA VAL A 301 -0.53 2.28 30.00
C VAL A 301 0.63 2.96 30.74
N ASP A 302 1.62 3.46 30.00
CA ASP A 302 2.79 4.17 30.51
C ASP A 302 3.39 5.03 29.39
N GLU A 303 3.48 6.35 29.62
CA GLU A 303 3.99 7.31 28.62
C GLU A 303 5.44 7.00 28.18
N GLY A 304 6.22 6.32 29.01
CA GLY A 304 7.61 5.95 28.72
C GLY A 304 7.77 4.69 27.88
N TRP A 305 6.68 4.02 27.49
CA TRP A 305 6.75 2.84 26.64
C TRP A 305 6.90 3.23 25.16
N HIS A 306 7.72 2.46 24.46
CA HIS A 306 8.05 2.65 23.06
C HIS A 306 7.58 1.44 22.26
N VAL A 307 6.92 1.71 21.14
CA VAL A 307 6.47 0.69 20.20
C VAL A 307 7.23 0.85 18.90
N GLU A 308 7.82 -0.24 18.44
CA GLU A 308 8.53 -0.32 17.17
C GLU A 308 7.87 -1.40 16.31
N GLY A 309 7.40 -1.02 15.13
CA GLY A 309 6.95 -1.95 14.11
C GLY A 309 8.10 -2.42 13.23
N GLN A 310 8.00 -3.65 12.73
CA GLN A 310 9.01 -4.27 11.85
C GLN A 310 10.44 -4.21 12.42
N ALA A 311 10.58 -4.32 13.75
CA ALA A 311 11.87 -4.26 14.42
C ALA A 311 12.72 -5.49 14.09
N SER A 312 13.99 -5.31 13.72
CA SER A 312 14.92 -6.44 13.58
C SER A 312 15.34 -6.92 14.96
N ILE A 313 14.91 -8.13 15.32
CA ILE A 313 15.20 -8.72 16.63
C ILE A 313 16.34 -9.74 16.55
N PRO A 314 16.98 -10.10 17.68
CA PRO A 314 18.03 -11.11 17.68
C PRO A 314 17.56 -12.43 17.05
N ASN A 315 18.44 -13.06 16.27
CA ASN A 315 18.14 -14.35 15.65
C ASN A 315 18.17 -15.46 16.71
N LEU A 316 17.19 -16.35 16.67
CA LEU A 316 17.13 -17.50 17.58
C LEU A 316 18.21 -18.56 17.27
N ILE A 317 18.69 -18.58 16.02
CA ILE A 317 19.65 -19.56 15.52
C ILE A 317 20.88 -18.83 15.00
N GLU A 318 22.07 -19.31 15.37
CA GLU A 318 23.35 -18.82 14.85
C GLU A 318 23.86 -19.64 13.66
N GLY A 319 24.72 -19.04 12.83
CA GLY A 319 25.37 -19.72 11.70
C GLY A 319 24.59 -19.64 10.38
N PRO A 320 24.87 -20.52 9.40
CA PRO A 320 24.35 -20.40 8.03
C PRO A 320 22.83 -20.63 7.91
N HIS A 321 22.17 -21.04 8.99
CA HIS A 321 20.73 -21.23 9.07
C HIS A 321 20.02 -20.12 9.87
N SER A 322 20.74 -19.06 10.20
CA SER A 322 20.19 -17.89 10.90
C SER A 322 19.17 -17.21 10.02
N VAL A 323 17.97 -16.98 10.55
CA VAL A 323 16.86 -16.30 9.86
C VAL A 323 16.59 -15.01 10.60
N SER A 324 16.61 -13.89 9.87
CA SER A 324 16.20 -12.59 10.40
C SER A 324 14.73 -12.65 10.81
N MET A 325 14.44 -12.17 12.00
CA MET A 325 13.08 -12.10 12.52
C MET A 325 12.66 -10.64 12.64
N THR A 326 11.43 -10.38 12.20
CA THR A 326 10.87 -9.04 12.09
C THR A 326 9.42 -9.08 12.54
N PRO A 327 9.14 -8.89 13.84
CA PRO A 327 7.77 -8.86 14.35
C PRO A 327 7.06 -7.57 13.93
N ASP A 328 5.74 -7.64 13.79
CA ASP A 328 4.93 -6.48 13.42
C ASP A 328 4.83 -5.46 14.55
N VAL A 329 4.96 -5.90 15.81
CA VAL A 329 4.96 -5.04 17.00
C VAL A 329 5.99 -5.52 18.02
N VAL A 330 6.85 -4.64 18.48
CA VAL A 330 7.71 -4.85 19.65
C VAL A 330 7.52 -3.70 20.62
N ILE A 331 7.24 -4.01 21.88
CA ILE A 331 7.02 -3.01 22.94
C ILE A 331 8.17 -3.09 23.93
N SER A 332 8.77 -1.94 24.23
CA SER A 332 9.80 -1.79 25.25
C SER A 332 9.42 -0.70 26.25
N ASP A 333 9.92 -0.80 27.48
CA ASP A 333 9.73 0.25 28.48
C ASP A 333 10.76 1.37 28.35
N SER A 334 10.68 2.35 29.25
CA SER A 334 11.60 3.50 29.29
C SER A 334 13.06 3.13 29.60
N THR A 335 13.34 1.90 30.05
CA THR A 335 14.69 1.37 30.28
C THR A 335 15.26 0.63 29.07
N GLY A 336 14.45 0.43 28.01
CA GLY A 336 14.80 -0.35 26.84
C GLY A 336 14.59 -1.85 26.99
N MET A 337 13.92 -2.29 28.07
CA MET A 337 13.60 -3.70 28.27
C MET A 337 12.33 -4.04 27.49
N TYR A 338 12.39 -5.13 26.69
CA TYR A 338 11.23 -5.64 25.99
C TYR A 338 10.13 -6.09 26.97
N ARG A 339 8.87 -5.83 26.60
CA ARG A 339 7.68 -6.11 27.41
C ARG A 339 6.67 -6.99 26.69
N LEU A 340 6.57 -6.87 25.37
CA LEU A 340 5.63 -7.65 24.55
C LEU A 340 6.17 -7.75 23.12
N VAL A 341 5.89 -8.87 22.46
CA VAL A 341 6.03 -9.00 21.01
C VAL A 341 4.69 -9.38 20.37
N GLY A 342 4.39 -8.80 19.22
CA GLY A 342 3.12 -8.96 18.53
C GLY A 342 3.32 -9.29 17.06
N ASP A 343 2.36 -10.06 16.52
CA ASP A 343 2.29 -10.42 15.12
C ASP A 343 0.84 -10.28 14.64
N ALA A 344 0.66 -9.57 13.53
CA ALA A 344 -0.62 -9.23 12.93
C ALA A 344 -0.93 -10.20 11.80
N LYS A 345 -2.15 -10.74 11.78
CA LYS A 345 -2.59 -11.71 10.77
C LYS A 345 -3.93 -11.30 10.18
N TRP A 346 -3.90 -10.78 8.95
CA TRP A 346 -5.10 -10.44 8.19
C TRP A 346 -5.82 -11.67 7.61
N LYS A 347 -6.45 -12.45 8.49
CA LYS A 347 -7.25 -13.63 8.10
C LYS A 347 -8.34 -13.95 9.11
N THR A 348 -9.35 -14.65 8.62
CA THR A 348 -10.46 -15.17 9.43
C THR A 348 -10.35 -16.69 9.57
N GLY A 349 -10.98 -17.24 10.61
CA GLY A 349 -10.92 -18.67 10.90
C GLY A 349 -9.90 -18.97 12.00
N SER A 350 -9.34 -20.17 12.02
CA SER A 350 -8.47 -20.64 13.13
C SER A 350 -7.00 -20.20 13.01
N THR A 351 -6.33 -20.10 14.16
CA THR A 351 -4.87 -19.91 14.25
C THR A 351 -4.15 -21.01 13.49
N SER A 352 -3.23 -20.65 12.59
CA SER A 352 -2.41 -21.65 11.89
C SER A 352 -1.23 -22.08 12.76
N SER A 353 -0.78 -23.34 12.63
CA SER A 353 0.45 -23.78 13.32
C SER A 353 1.66 -22.93 12.92
N GLY A 354 1.69 -22.41 11.69
CA GLY A 354 2.73 -21.49 11.21
C GLY A 354 2.77 -20.19 12.01
N ASP A 355 1.61 -19.59 12.29
CA ASP A 355 1.52 -18.34 13.08
C ASP A 355 2.03 -18.58 14.50
N VAL A 356 1.65 -19.72 15.09
CA VAL A 356 2.09 -20.10 16.45
C VAL A 356 3.59 -20.28 16.49
N TYR A 357 4.18 -20.99 15.52
CA TYR A 357 5.63 -21.20 15.47
C TYR A 357 6.41 -19.91 15.22
N GLN A 358 5.89 -19.03 14.38
CA GLN A 358 6.49 -17.72 14.14
C GLN A 358 6.51 -16.89 15.43
N LEU A 359 5.35 -16.67 16.07
CA LEU A 359 5.29 -15.91 17.31
C LEU A 359 6.08 -16.57 18.45
N THR A 360 6.07 -17.91 18.54
CA THR A 360 6.89 -18.65 19.51
C THR A 360 8.37 -18.33 19.33
N SER A 361 8.85 -18.23 18.09
CA SER A 361 10.24 -17.89 17.81
C SER A 361 10.58 -16.47 18.30
N TYR A 362 9.65 -15.52 18.14
CA TYR A 362 9.81 -14.16 18.64
C TYR A 362 9.82 -14.09 20.16
N ILE A 363 8.89 -14.80 20.82
CA ILE A 363 8.80 -14.92 22.28
C ILE A 363 10.12 -15.43 22.86
N LEU A 364 10.68 -16.51 22.29
CA LEU A 364 11.92 -17.12 22.76
C LEU A 364 13.15 -16.27 22.47
N ALA A 365 13.14 -15.47 21.40
CA ALA A 365 14.26 -14.59 21.06
C ALA A 365 14.34 -13.35 21.96
N LEU A 366 13.19 -12.89 22.47
CA LEU A 366 13.09 -11.67 23.26
C LEU A 366 12.80 -11.90 24.74
N ASP A 367 12.49 -13.13 25.15
CA ASP A 367 12.16 -13.48 26.53
C ASP A 367 10.96 -12.68 27.09
N VAL A 368 9.88 -12.56 26.29
CA VAL A 368 8.68 -11.78 26.62
C VAL A 368 7.37 -12.48 26.22
N PRO A 369 6.23 -12.12 26.84
CA PRO A 369 4.91 -12.52 26.35
C PRO A 369 4.69 -12.15 24.88
N GLY A 370 3.87 -12.93 24.18
CA GLY A 370 3.52 -12.69 22.79
C GLY A 370 2.01 -12.65 22.52
N VAL A 371 1.62 -11.88 21.51
CA VAL A 371 0.23 -11.76 21.04
C VAL A 371 0.12 -11.93 19.53
N ILE A 372 -0.80 -12.77 19.08
CA ILE A 372 -1.25 -12.79 17.69
C ILE A 372 -2.51 -11.96 17.60
N VAL A 373 -2.56 -11.04 16.65
CA VAL A 373 -3.68 -10.11 16.47
C VAL A 373 -4.39 -10.43 15.16
N TYR A 374 -5.70 -10.65 15.23
CA TYR A 374 -6.55 -10.93 14.08
C TYR A 374 -7.57 -9.79 13.86
N PRO A 375 -8.10 -9.60 12.63
CA PRO A 375 -9.23 -8.71 12.42
C PRO A 375 -10.49 -9.25 13.09
N GLU A 376 -11.55 -8.45 13.15
CA GLU A 376 -12.81 -8.83 13.76
C GLU A 376 -13.42 -10.05 13.08
N GLN A 377 -13.91 -11.01 13.87
CA GLN A 377 -14.54 -12.24 13.35
C GLN A 377 -15.59 -12.79 14.33
N THR A 378 -16.69 -13.29 13.77
CA THR A 378 -17.93 -13.62 14.48
C THR A 378 -17.82 -14.76 15.50
N SER A 379 -16.81 -15.62 15.36
CA SER A 379 -16.67 -16.87 16.11
C SER A 379 -15.26 -17.06 16.67
N TRP A 380 -14.65 -16.00 17.20
CA TRP A 380 -13.33 -16.09 17.84
C TRP A 380 -13.45 -16.15 19.35
N THR A 381 -12.68 -17.05 19.95
CA THR A 381 -12.49 -17.12 21.39
C THR A 381 -11.04 -16.79 21.68
N ASP A 382 -10.84 -15.77 22.52
CA ASP A 382 -9.52 -15.39 23.00
C ASP A 382 -8.87 -16.61 23.66
N SER A 383 -7.71 -17.01 23.13
CA SER A 383 -7.05 -18.25 23.52
C SER A 383 -5.71 -17.93 24.17
N ARG A 384 -5.39 -18.66 25.25
CA ARG A 384 -4.15 -18.50 25.99
C ARG A 384 -3.39 -19.81 26.01
N SER A 385 -2.14 -19.72 25.62
CA SER A 385 -1.15 -20.79 25.69
C SER A 385 0.07 -20.32 26.50
N VAL A 386 0.95 -21.26 26.84
CA VAL A 386 2.20 -20.99 27.54
C VAL A 386 3.36 -21.52 26.68
N VAL A 387 4.40 -20.72 26.54
CA VAL A 387 5.65 -21.03 25.82
C VAL A 387 6.75 -21.20 26.86
N ASP A 388 7.46 -22.34 26.77
CA ASP A 388 8.59 -22.71 27.64
C ASP A 388 8.32 -22.54 29.15
N ASP A 389 7.10 -22.88 29.57
CA ASP A 389 6.59 -22.73 30.95
C ASP A 389 6.73 -21.31 31.57
N SER A 390 7.07 -20.31 30.75
CA SER A 390 7.54 -18.99 31.23
C SER A 390 6.75 -17.83 30.64
N TYR A 391 6.42 -17.87 29.35
CA TYR A 391 5.80 -16.74 28.64
C TYR A 391 4.40 -17.08 28.14
N SER A 392 3.47 -16.13 28.21
CA SER A 392 2.13 -16.34 27.64
C SER A 392 2.12 -16.04 26.15
N LEU A 393 1.44 -16.90 25.39
CA LEU A 393 1.05 -16.64 24.02
C LEU A 393 -0.46 -16.45 23.99
N ARG A 394 -0.93 -15.31 23.47
CA ARG A 394 -2.36 -14.99 23.37
C ARG A 394 -2.77 -14.70 21.94
N SER A 395 -4.05 -14.85 21.64
CA SER A 395 -4.59 -14.61 20.31
C SER A 395 -5.86 -13.76 20.37
N VAL A 396 -5.75 -12.47 20.04
CA VAL A 396 -6.79 -11.47 20.22
C VAL A 396 -7.36 -10.98 18.88
N THR A 397 -8.47 -10.26 18.92
CA THR A 397 -9.07 -9.61 17.75
C THR A 397 -9.13 -8.10 17.94
N LEU A 398 -8.82 -7.34 16.88
CA LEU A 398 -9.16 -5.91 16.82
C LEU A 398 -10.55 -5.73 16.20
N PRO A 399 -11.38 -4.80 16.72
CA PRO A 399 -12.74 -4.56 16.25
C PRO A 399 -12.79 -3.77 14.92
N THR A 400 -12.23 -4.36 13.85
CA THR A 400 -12.08 -3.74 12.52
C THR A 400 -13.40 -3.56 11.77
N ALA A 401 -14.45 -4.32 12.11
CA ALA A 401 -15.80 -4.25 11.54
C ALA A 401 -16.82 -3.60 12.48
N THR A 402 -16.34 -2.92 13.54
CA THR A 402 -17.25 -2.36 14.53
C THR A 402 -18.08 -1.24 13.94
N SER A 403 -19.38 -1.27 14.23
CA SER A 403 -20.27 -0.17 13.90
C SER A 403 -19.97 1.00 14.82
N ALA A 404 -19.39 2.06 14.28
CA ALA A 404 -19.07 3.30 14.97
C ALA A 404 -19.84 4.46 14.35
N ALA A 405 -20.30 5.41 15.18
CA ALA A 405 -21.03 6.58 14.71
C ALA A 405 -20.08 7.64 14.12
N THR A 406 -18.85 7.69 14.62
CA THR A 406 -17.81 8.62 14.18
C THR A 406 -16.46 7.91 14.03
N TYR A 407 -15.54 8.52 13.28
CA TYR A 407 -14.15 8.04 13.21
C TYR A 407 -13.48 8.02 14.58
N ALA A 408 -13.80 8.98 15.45
CA ALA A 408 -13.27 9.02 16.81
C ALA A 408 -13.69 7.79 17.61
N ASP A 409 -14.96 7.39 17.54
CA ASP A 409 -15.45 6.17 18.20
C ASP A 409 -14.79 4.91 17.60
N TYR A 410 -14.61 4.86 16.28
CA TYR A 410 -13.91 3.76 15.60
C TYR A 410 -12.47 3.62 16.10
N ARG A 411 -11.73 4.73 16.18
CA ARG A 411 -10.37 4.78 16.73
C ARG A 411 -10.34 4.31 18.18
N GLU A 412 -11.20 4.86 19.04
CA GLU A 412 -11.24 4.51 20.46
C GLU A 412 -11.49 3.00 20.65
N ASN A 413 -12.41 2.40 19.89
CA ASN A 413 -12.65 0.95 19.95
C ASN A 413 -11.40 0.12 19.61
N LEU A 414 -10.61 0.52 18.60
CA LEU A 414 -9.37 -0.17 18.23
C LEU A 414 -8.31 -0.04 19.34
N VAL A 415 -8.15 1.16 19.90
CA VAL A 415 -7.15 1.43 20.95
C VAL A 415 -7.53 0.73 22.27
N ASP A 416 -8.80 0.74 22.65
CA ASP A 416 -9.31 0.05 23.84
C ASP A 416 -9.09 -1.46 23.76
N ALA A 417 -9.29 -2.05 22.57
CA ALA A 417 -9.02 -3.48 22.34
C ALA A 417 -7.52 -3.80 22.46
N ALA A 418 -6.65 -2.97 21.89
CA ALA A 418 -5.20 -3.12 22.03
C ALA A 418 -4.72 -2.92 23.47
N GLU A 419 -5.29 -1.95 24.20
CA GLU A 419 -4.98 -1.71 25.61
C GLU A 419 -5.38 -2.91 26.48
N ASN A 420 -6.57 -3.47 26.26
CA ASN A 420 -7.00 -4.67 26.98
C ASN A 420 -6.09 -5.86 26.69
N ALA A 421 -5.71 -6.07 25.42
CA ALA A 421 -4.75 -7.11 25.04
C ALA A 421 -3.40 -6.89 25.74
N LEU A 422 -2.88 -5.67 25.75
CA LEU A 422 -1.62 -5.30 26.39
C LEU A 422 -1.61 -5.59 27.89
N ARG A 423 -2.63 -5.11 28.62
CA ARG A 423 -2.79 -5.35 30.07
C ARG A 423 -2.90 -6.84 30.39
N THR A 424 -3.67 -7.57 29.58
CA THR A 424 -3.94 -9.00 29.76
C THR A 424 -2.74 -9.89 29.43
N CYS A 425 -1.89 -9.50 28.46
CA CYS A 425 -0.64 -10.19 28.16
C CYS A 425 0.44 -9.93 29.20
N CYS A 426 0.58 -8.68 29.65
CA CYS A 426 1.65 -8.25 30.54
C CYS A 426 1.33 -8.40 32.04
N ASN A 427 0.11 -8.86 32.39
CA ASN A 427 -0.40 -8.98 33.77
C ASN A 427 -0.29 -7.65 34.56
N LEU A 428 -0.73 -6.55 33.95
CA LEU A 428 -0.70 -5.19 34.51
C LEU A 428 -1.95 -4.84 35.32
#